data_AF-A0A418VFY7-F1
#
_entry.id   AF-A0A418VFY7-F1
#
_cell.length_a   1.000
_cell.length_b   1.000
_cell.length_c   1.000
_cell.angle_alpha   90.00
_cell.angle_beta   90.00
_cell.angle_gamma   90.00
#
_symmetry.space_group_name_H-M   'P 1'
#
loop_
_entity.id
_entity.type
_entity.pdbx_description
1 polymer ?
#
loop_
_entity_poly.entity_id
_entity_poly.type
_entity_poly.pdbx_seq_one_letter_code
_entity_poly.pdbx_strand_id
1 'polypeptide(L)'
;MSNPIPPLAVNPLALSLEHHLLRVLNLSSPTTRAEAIRKVQKRYPAMTRLGTPERPTPAAAAAWQALISAGWCRYVQQGARHGHVLTGLAEGRLQQLWRQQVESPYIESLRATHGDEVARRVAEELED
;
A
#
# COMPACT_ATOMS: atom_id res chain seq x y z
N MET A 1 19.60 30.10 -6.99
CA MET A 1 18.31 29.97 -6.29
C MET A 1 18.16 28.50 -5.93
N SER A 2 18.07 28.16 -4.64
CA SER A 2 17.89 26.76 -4.23
C SER A 2 16.45 26.33 -4.56
N ASN A 3 16.29 25.23 -5.30
CA ASN A 3 14.96 24.66 -5.52
C ASN A 3 14.38 24.22 -4.16
N PRO A 4 13.12 24.55 -3.84
CA PRO A 4 12.49 24.11 -2.61
C PRO A 4 12.40 22.58 -2.59
N ILE A 5 12.68 21.97 -1.44
CA ILE A 5 12.52 20.52 -1.26
C ILE A 5 11.02 20.21 -1.32
N PRO A 6 10.56 19.39 -2.28
CA PRO A 6 9.15 19.02 -2.35
C PRO A 6 8.76 18.17 -1.14
N PRO A 7 7.56 18.32 -0.57
CA PRO A 7 7.10 17.43 0.48
C PRO A 7 6.93 16.00 -0.05
N LEU A 8 7.07 14.99 0.82
CA LEU A 8 6.80 13.60 0.48
C LEU A 8 5.35 13.45 -0.01
N ALA A 9 5.18 13.26 -1.31
CA ALA A 9 3.88 13.08 -1.95
C ALA A 9 3.72 11.64 -2.45
N VAL A 10 2.72 10.93 -1.94
CA VAL A 10 2.42 9.55 -2.36
C VAL A 10 1.76 9.57 -3.74
N ASN A 11 2.41 9.01 -4.75
CA ASN A 11 1.78 8.71 -6.04
C ASN A 11 1.00 7.38 -5.94
N PRO A 12 -0.35 7.37 -5.93
CA PRO A 12 -1.12 6.15 -5.77
C PRO A 12 -0.89 5.14 -6.91
N LEU A 13 -0.60 5.62 -8.12
CA LEU A 13 -0.39 4.78 -9.29
C LEU A 13 0.96 4.04 -9.26
N ALA A 14 1.92 4.57 -8.50
CA ALA A 14 3.22 3.94 -8.28
C ALA A 14 3.15 2.79 -7.26
N LEU A 15 2.13 2.75 -6.41
CA LEU A 15 1.98 1.68 -5.42
C LEU A 15 1.48 0.39 -6.08
N SER A 16 2.00 -0.74 -5.58
CA SER A 16 1.56 -2.07 -5.97
C SER A 16 0.12 -2.36 -5.53
N LEU A 17 -0.55 -3.31 -6.21
CA LEU A 17 -1.87 -3.79 -5.79
C LEU A 17 -1.83 -4.41 -4.39
N GLU A 18 -0.73 -5.11 -4.05
CA GLU A 18 -0.47 -5.65 -2.72
C GLU A 18 -0.55 -4.54 -1.66
N HIS A 19 0.17 -3.45 -1.87
CA HIS A 19 0.20 -2.30 -0.96
C HIS A 19 -1.19 -1.67 -0.79
N HIS A 20 -1.90 -1.43 -1.89
CA HIS A 20 -3.27 -0.91 -1.83
C HIS A 20 -4.22 -1.82 -1.04
N LEU A 21 -4.18 -3.12 -1.31
CA LEU A 21 -5.05 -4.10 -0.68
C LEU A 21 -4.73 -4.27 0.82
N LEU A 22 -3.46 -4.33 1.21
CA LEU A 22 -3.08 -4.43 2.62
C LEU A 22 -3.52 -3.21 3.44
N ARG A 23 -3.40 -2.00 2.90
CA ARG A 23 -3.77 -0.76 3.61
C ARG A 23 -5.25 -0.60 3.93
N VAL A 24 -6.13 -1.36 3.27
CA VAL A 24 -7.59 -1.29 3.50
C VAL A 24 -8.12 -2.42 4.38
N LEU A 25 -7.27 -3.39 4.71
CA LEU A 25 -7.56 -4.43 5.70
C LEU A 25 -7.35 -3.89 7.12
N ASN A 26 -8.02 -4.50 8.08
CA ASN A 26 -7.92 -4.18 9.50
C ASN A 26 -7.65 -5.48 10.28
N LEU A 27 -7.04 -5.38 11.46
CA LEU A 27 -6.82 -6.49 12.40
C LEU A 27 -8.12 -7.09 12.95
N SER A 28 -9.18 -6.28 13.09
CA SER A 28 -10.39 -6.69 13.83
C SER A 28 -11.65 -6.83 12.98
N SER A 29 -11.73 -6.15 11.83
CA SER A 29 -12.93 -6.11 11.00
C SER A 29 -12.77 -6.97 9.74
N PRO A 30 -13.49 -8.11 9.63
CA PRO A 30 -13.44 -8.97 8.45
C PRO A 30 -13.74 -8.18 7.18
N THR A 31 -12.86 -8.24 6.18
CA THR A 31 -13.02 -7.55 4.90
C THR A 31 -12.94 -8.55 3.76
N THR A 32 -13.97 -8.61 2.92
CA THR A 32 -13.98 -9.41 1.70
C THR A 32 -13.15 -8.76 0.59
N ARG A 33 -12.80 -9.52 -0.47
CA ARG A 33 -12.09 -8.95 -1.63
C ARG A 33 -12.88 -7.81 -2.29
N ALA A 34 -14.18 -7.98 -2.44
CA ALA A 34 -15.05 -6.96 -3.04
C ALA A 34 -15.04 -5.67 -2.19
N GLU A 35 -15.15 -5.78 -0.87
CA GLU A 35 -15.08 -4.63 0.03
C GLU A 35 -13.70 -3.96 0.03
N ALA A 36 -12.61 -4.74 -0.03
CA ALA A 36 -11.26 -4.19 -0.15
C ALA A 36 -11.12 -3.37 -1.43
N ILE A 37 -11.58 -3.90 -2.57
CA ILE A 37 -11.58 -3.16 -3.85
C ILE A 37 -12.40 -1.88 -3.75
N ARG A 38 -13.62 -1.93 -3.16
CA ARG A 38 -14.44 -0.72 -2.93
C ARG A 38 -13.70 0.32 -2.09
N LYS A 39 -13.06 -0.09 -1.00
CA LYS A 39 -12.30 0.80 -0.11
C LYS A 39 -11.14 1.46 -0.86
N VAL A 40 -10.39 0.70 -1.67
CA VAL A 40 -9.30 1.26 -2.47
C VAL A 40 -9.83 2.25 -3.52
N GLN A 41 -10.90 1.90 -4.23
CA GLN A 41 -11.50 2.77 -5.25
C GLN A 41 -12.11 4.03 -4.66
N LYS A 42 -12.70 3.97 -3.47
CA LYS A 42 -13.17 5.16 -2.74
C LYS A 42 -12.01 6.12 -2.45
N ARG A 43 -10.83 5.59 -2.12
CA ARG A 43 -9.63 6.39 -1.86
C ARG A 43 -8.95 6.88 -3.16
N TYR A 44 -8.99 6.07 -4.20
CA TYR A 44 -8.35 6.32 -5.50
C TYR A 44 -9.32 6.01 -6.65
N PRO A 45 -10.25 6.93 -6.99
CA PRO A 45 -11.32 6.66 -7.96
C PRO A 45 -10.80 6.31 -9.37
N ALA A 46 -9.64 6.83 -9.75
CA ALA A 46 -9.00 6.57 -11.05
C ALA A 46 -8.26 5.22 -11.13
N MET A 47 -8.28 4.39 -10.07
CA MET A 47 -7.54 3.13 -10.00
C MET A 47 -8.23 2.00 -10.77
N THR A 48 -8.11 2.02 -12.10
CA THR A 48 -8.73 1.02 -12.99
C THR A 48 -8.08 -0.36 -12.89
N ARG A 49 -6.83 -0.46 -12.46
CA ARG A 49 -6.05 -1.71 -12.34
C ARG A 49 -6.70 -2.76 -11.43
N LEU A 50 -7.65 -2.38 -10.58
CA LEU A 50 -8.39 -3.29 -9.69
C LEU A 50 -9.58 -3.99 -10.36
N GLY A 51 -10.12 -3.43 -11.46
CA GLY A 51 -11.40 -3.87 -12.01
C GLY A 51 -12.57 -3.31 -11.22
N THR A 52 -13.67 -4.06 -11.10
CA THR A 52 -14.78 -3.71 -10.19
C THR A 52 -14.84 -4.69 -9.01
N PRO A 53 -15.54 -4.36 -7.91
CA PRO A 53 -15.68 -5.27 -6.77
C PRO A 53 -16.26 -6.64 -7.17
N GLU A 54 -17.20 -6.65 -8.11
CA GLU A 54 -17.88 -7.83 -8.62
C GLU A 54 -17.07 -8.54 -9.72
N ARG A 55 -16.21 -7.80 -10.44
CA ARG A 55 -15.37 -8.29 -11.52
C ARG A 55 -13.94 -7.74 -11.37
N PRO A 56 -13.15 -8.26 -10.42
CA PRO A 56 -11.76 -7.86 -10.26
C PRO A 56 -10.95 -8.21 -11.50
N THR A 57 -9.92 -7.43 -11.79
CA THR A 57 -8.93 -7.83 -12.82
C THR A 57 -8.20 -9.10 -12.38
N PRO A 58 -7.64 -9.89 -13.33
CA PRO A 58 -6.80 -11.04 -13.00
C PRO A 58 -5.63 -10.66 -12.07
N ALA A 59 -5.02 -9.50 -12.28
CA ALA A 59 -3.93 -8.99 -11.43
C ALA A 59 -4.40 -8.70 -10.00
N ALA A 60 -5.58 -8.10 -9.81
CA ALA A 60 -6.13 -7.85 -8.48
C ALA A 60 -6.55 -9.15 -7.77
N ALA A 61 -7.13 -10.10 -8.51
CA ALA A 61 -7.46 -11.42 -7.97
C ALA A 61 -6.20 -12.18 -7.54
N ALA A 62 -5.14 -12.16 -8.37
CA ALA A 62 -3.86 -12.78 -8.07
C ALA A 62 -3.16 -12.12 -6.87
N ALA A 63 -3.13 -10.79 -6.82
CA ALA A 63 -2.57 -10.05 -5.68
C ALA A 63 -3.30 -10.39 -4.38
N TRP A 64 -4.65 -10.44 -4.40
CA TRP A 64 -5.43 -10.86 -3.24
C TRP A 64 -5.11 -12.29 -2.80
N GLN A 65 -5.01 -13.23 -3.74
CA GLN A 65 -4.64 -14.62 -3.42
C GLN A 65 -3.22 -14.72 -2.85
N ALA A 66 -2.29 -13.89 -3.33
CA ALA A 66 -0.93 -13.82 -2.81
C ALA A 66 -0.90 -13.34 -1.35
N LEU A 67 -1.74 -12.37 -0.97
CA LEU A 67 -1.86 -11.93 0.44
C LEU A 67 -2.25 -13.08 1.38
N ILE A 68 -3.22 -13.87 0.95
CA ILE A 68 -3.71 -15.03 1.71
C ILE A 68 -2.61 -16.10 1.80
N SER A 69 -2.01 -16.44 0.66
CA SER A 69 -1.03 -17.52 0.57
C SER A 69 0.27 -17.19 1.32
N ALA A 70 0.64 -15.92 1.40
CA ALA A 70 1.79 -15.44 2.16
C ALA A 70 1.52 -15.28 3.66
N GLY A 71 0.27 -15.46 4.12
CA GLY A 71 -0.08 -15.33 5.54
C GLY A 71 -0.17 -13.88 6.05
N TRP A 72 -0.24 -12.89 5.16
CA TRP A 72 -0.45 -11.48 5.52
C TRP A 72 -1.88 -11.20 5.98
N CYS A 73 -2.82 -12.02 5.55
CA CYS A 73 -4.18 -11.98 6.06
C CYS A 73 -4.69 -13.38 6.35
N ARG A 74 -5.64 -13.47 7.28
CA ARG A 74 -6.30 -14.73 7.64
C ARG A 74 -7.80 -14.58 7.51
N TYR A 75 -8.45 -15.65 7.10
CA TYR A 75 -9.91 -15.70 7.07
C TYR A 75 -10.48 -15.75 8.50
N VAL A 76 -11.56 -15.01 8.71
CA VAL A 76 -12.31 -15.00 9.97
C VAL A 76 -13.80 -14.94 9.67
N GLN A 77 -14.59 -15.56 10.55
CA GLN A 77 -16.04 -15.51 10.55
C GLN A 77 -16.52 -15.14 11.96
N GLN A 78 -17.32 -14.08 12.06
CA GLN A 78 -17.86 -13.53 13.30
C GLN A 78 -19.37 -13.32 13.11
N GLY A 79 -20.17 -14.32 13.50
CA GLY A 79 -21.60 -14.34 13.22
C GLY A 79 -21.87 -14.28 11.71
N ALA A 80 -22.63 -13.27 11.27
CA ALA A 80 -22.95 -13.04 9.86
C ALA A 80 -21.81 -12.40 9.06
N ARG A 81 -20.78 -11.84 9.72
CA ARG A 81 -19.66 -11.18 9.05
C ARG A 81 -18.56 -12.18 8.75
N HIS A 82 -17.99 -12.12 7.56
CA HIS A 82 -16.90 -12.97 7.14
C HIS A 82 -15.96 -12.23 6.20
N GLY A 83 -14.70 -12.66 6.13
CA GLY A 83 -13.69 -12.02 5.30
C GLY A 83 -12.29 -12.23 5.83
N HIS A 84 -11.38 -11.36 5.44
CA HIS A 84 -9.98 -11.42 5.84
C HIS A 84 -9.62 -10.27 6.76
N VAL A 85 -8.79 -10.55 7.76
CA VAL A 85 -8.17 -9.57 8.65
C VAL A 85 -6.66 -9.64 8.51
N LEU A 86 -5.97 -8.54 8.82
CA LEU A 86 -4.52 -8.51 8.86
C LEU A 86 -3.99 -9.46 9.93
N THR A 87 -2.83 -10.06 9.67
CA THR A 87 -2.01 -10.74 10.69
C THR A 87 -0.95 -9.78 11.22
N GLY A 88 -0.34 -10.08 12.38
CA GLY A 88 0.77 -9.28 12.90
C GLY A 88 1.99 -9.23 11.96
N LEU A 89 2.13 -10.21 11.07
CA LEU A 89 3.21 -10.23 10.07
C LEU A 89 3.03 -9.17 8.97
N ALA A 90 1.79 -8.74 8.73
CA ALA A 90 1.49 -7.79 7.66
C ALA A 90 1.97 -6.37 7.95
N GLU A 91 2.19 -6.02 9.22
CA GLU A 91 2.71 -4.70 9.61
C GLU A 91 4.13 -4.49 9.09
N GLY A 92 5.02 -5.47 9.30
CA GLY A 92 6.38 -5.43 8.76
C GLY A 92 6.40 -5.38 7.24
N ARG A 93 5.47 -6.11 6.59
CA ARG A 93 5.34 -6.06 5.13
C ARG A 93 4.84 -4.71 4.63
N LEU A 94 3.87 -4.09 5.30
CA LEU A 94 3.40 -2.74 4.98
C LEU A 94 4.52 -1.71 5.12
N GLN A 95 5.33 -1.79 6.17
CA GLN A 95 6.49 -0.91 6.35
C GLN A 95 7.53 -1.12 5.24
N GLN A 96 7.82 -2.37 4.88
CA GLN A 96 8.71 -2.68 3.77
C GLN A 96 8.20 -2.11 2.43
N LEU A 97 6.91 -2.28 2.14
CA LEU A 97 6.28 -1.74 0.93
C LEU A 97 6.30 -0.21 0.91
N TRP A 98 6.12 0.43 2.07
CA TRP A 98 6.22 1.88 2.21
C TRP A 98 7.63 2.38 1.90
N ARG A 99 8.65 1.80 2.53
CA ARG A 99 10.07 2.10 2.24
C ARG A 99 10.41 1.96 0.76
N GLN A 100 9.98 0.86 0.14
CA GLN A 100 10.33 0.53 -1.24
C GLN A 100 9.58 1.37 -2.27
N GLN A 101 8.30 1.70 -2.03
CA GLN A 101 7.43 2.30 -3.05
C GLN A 101 7.16 3.78 -2.83
N VAL A 102 7.54 4.32 -1.66
CA VAL A 102 7.29 5.72 -1.28
C VAL A 102 8.59 6.41 -0.90
N GLU A 103 9.29 5.93 0.12
CA GLU A 103 10.46 6.64 0.67
C GLU A 103 11.67 6.55 -0.26
N SER A 104 12.07 5.35 -0.70
CA SER A 104 13.25 5.18 -1.55
C SER A 104 13.14 5.97 -2.86
N PRO A 105 12.03 5.90 -3.63
CA PRO A 105 11.88 6.70 -4.84
C PRO A 105 11.88 8.21 -4.57
N TYR A 106 11.36 8.64 -3.42
CA TYR A 106 11.40 10.05 -3.02
C TYR A 106 12.83 10.50 -2.70
N ILE A 107 13.59 9.73 -1.91
CA ILE A 107 14.99 10.02 -1.59
C ILE A 107 15.86 10.02 -2.86
N GLU A 108 15.63 9.09 -3.79
CA GLU A 108 16.31 9.06 -5.09
C GLU A 108 16.01 10.31 -5.92
N SER A 109 14.75 10.76 -5.95
CA SER A 109 14.35 12.00 -6.62
C SER A 109 15.01 13.24 -6.00
N LEU A 110 15.08 13.29 -4.65
CA LEU A 110 15.77 14.35 -3.94
C LEU A 110 17.26 14.36 -4.26
N ARG A 111 17.89 13.18 -4.28
CA ARG A 111 19.31 13.02 -4.63
C ARG A 111 19.58 13.58 -6.02
N ALA A 112 18.75 13.22 -7.00
CA ALA A 112 18.89 13.67 -8.39
C ALA A 112 18.68 15.19 -8.55
N THR A 113 17.83 15.81 -7.72
CA THR A 113 17.41 17.21 -7.90
C THR A 113 18.14 18.20 -6.98
N HIS A 114 18.51 17.77 -5.77
CA HIS A 114 19.07 18.60 -4.70
C HIS A 114 20.44 18.13 -4.19
N GLY A 115 20.92 16.96 -4.65
CA GLY A 115 22.22 16.39 -4.29
C GLY A 115 22.19 15.44 -3.08
N ASP A 116 23.31 14.74 -2.88
CA ASP A 116 23.44 13.66 -1.89
C ASP A 116 23.24 14.11 -0.45
N GLU A 117 23.71 15.30 -0.09
CA GLU A 117 23.65 15.79 1.30
C GLU A 117 22.20 16.08 1.75
N VAL A 118 21.39 16.66 0.85
CA VAL A 118 19.97 16.89 1.12
C VAL A 118 19.23 15.56 1.23
N ALA A 119 19.50 14.63 0.32
CA ALA A 119 18.88 13.30 0.35
C ALA A 119 19.23 12.52 1.63
N ARG A 120 20.49 12.61 2.08
CA ARG A 120 20.96 11.96 3.31
C ARG A 120 20.24 12.51 4.55
N ARG A 121 20.20 13.83 4.70
CA ARG A 121 19.52 14.47 5.83
C ARG A 121 18.03 14.11 5.88
N VAL A 122 17.34 14.15 4.74
CA VAL A 122 15.91 13.79 4.69
C VAL A 122 15.70 12.29 4.96
N ALA A 123 16.63 11.41 4.56
CA ALA A 123 16.55 9.99 4.90
C ALA A 123 16.69 9.76 6.41
N GLU A 124 17.62 10.44 7.07
CA GLU A 124 17.77 10.41 8.53
C GLU A 124 16.48 10.87 9.25
N GLU A 125 15.85 11.96 8.77
CA GLU A 125 14.58 12.48 9.31
C GLU A 125 13.37 11.53 9.09
N LEU A 126 13.43 10.58 8.14
CA LEU A 126 12.35 9.61 7.89
C LEU A 126 12.53 8.30 8.68
N GLU A 127 13.71 8.05 9.23
CA GLU A 127 13.99 6.86 10.05
C GLU A 127 13.64 7.05 11.53
N ASP A 128 13.55 8.30 12.00
CA ASP A 128 13.13 8.72 13.34
C ASP A 128 11.59 8.71 13.55
#